data_AF-A0A397CQD4-F1
#
_entry.id   AF-A0A397CQD4-F1
#
_cell.length_a   1.000
_cell.length_b   1.000
_cell.length_c   1.000
_cell.angle_alpha   90.00
_cell.angle_beta   90.00
_cell.angle_gamma   90.00
#
_symmetry.space_group_name_H-M   'P 1'
#
loop_
_entity.id
_entity.type
_entity.pdbx_description
1 polymer ?
#
loop_
_entity_poly.entity_id
_entity_poly.type
_entity_poly.pdbx_seq_one_letter_code
_entity_poly.pdbx_strand_id
1 'polypeptide(L)' 'MVLSAVFITDLKGKIIISRNYRGDIPMSIAEKFTQYVTEKDDNEQRPVFTNDESGVTFVYIK' A
#
# COMPACT_ATOMS: atom_id res chain seq x y z
N MET A 1 -6.20 -2.67 16.89
CA MET A 1 -5.60 -3.03 15.59
C MET A 1 -4.40 -2.13 15.38
N VAL A 2 -3.25 -2.65 14.98
CA VAL A 2 -1.97 -1.90 14.95
C VAL A 2 -1.40 -1.99 13.54
N LEU A 3 -0.86 -0.90 13.03
CA LEU A 3 -0.29 -0.83 11.68
C LEU A 3 1.05 -1.58 11.57
N SER A 4 1.25 -2.31 10.48
CA SER A 4 2.48 -3.08 10.23
C SER A 4 3.61 -2.22 9.65
N ALA A 5 3.33 -1.45 8.61
CA ALA A 5 4.27 -0.52 8.02
C ALA A 5 3.54 0.73 7.47
N VAL A 6 4.29 1.82 7.32
CA VAL A 6 3.84 3.05 6.65
C VAL A 6 4.79 3.37 5.50
N PHE A 7 4.20 3.78 4.39
CA PHE A 7 4.89 4.24 3.20
C PHE A 7 4.34 5.61 2.80
N ILE A 8 5.24 6.55 2.53
CA ILE A 8 4.91 7.84 1.91
C ILE A 8 5.51 7.78 0.52
N THR A 9 4.66 7.88 -0.50
CA THR A 9 5.06 7.78 -1.90
C THR A 9 4.89 9.12 -2.63
N ASP A 10 5.58 9.28 -3.75
CA ASP A 10 5.24 10.32 -4.72
C ASP A 10 4.02 9.91 -5.57
N LEU A 11 3.63 10.80 -6.50
CA LEU A 11 2.53 10.55 -7.44
C LEU A 11 2.77 9.38 -8.41
N LYS A 12 4.02 8.90 -8.53
CA LYS A 12 4.42 7.77 -9.37
C LYS A 12 4.55 6.47 -8.58
N GLY A 13 4.20 6.48 -7.29
CA GLY A 13 4.31 5.31 -6.40
C GLY A 13 5.74 5.03 -5.92
N LYS A 14 6.70 5.93 -6.15
CA LYS A 14 8.05 5.79 -5.60
C LYS A 14 8.02 6.09 -4.10
N ILE A 15 8.55 5.18 -3.30
CA ILE A 15 8.66 5.34 -1.85
C ILE A 15 9.68 6.46 -1.54
N ILE A 16 9.23 7.49 -0.82
CA ILE A 16 10.05 8.59 -0.29
C ILE A 16 10.47 8.26 1.14
N ILE A 17 9.50 7.83 1.96
CA ILE A 17 9.71 7.45 3.36
C ILE A 17 9.05 6.11 3.59
N SER A 18 9.73 5.21 4.29
CA SER A 18 9.13 3.99 4.78
C SER A 18 9.51 3.71 6.21
N ARG A 19 8.58 3.10 6.95
CA ARG A 19 8.82 2.62 8.30
C ARG A 19 8.11 1.30 8.50
N ASN A 20 8.88 0.26 8.77
CA ASN A 20 8.36 -1.03 9.21
C ASN A 20 8.35 -1.06 10.75
N TYR A 21 7.18 -1.25 11.34
CA TYR A 21 7.01 -1.28 12.80
C TYR A 21 7.01 -2.69 13.37
N ARG A 22 6.66 -3.69 12.57
CA ARG A 22 6.40 -5.05 13.03
C ARG A 22 7.29 -6.12 12.43
N GLY A 23 7.79 -5.91 11.21
CA GLY A 23 8.53 -6.92 10.47
C GLY A 23 7.70 -8.13 10.03
N ASP A 24 6.37 -8.03 10.10
CA ASP A 24 5.41 -9.10 9.79
C ASP A 24 4.98 -9.12 8.31
N ILE A 25 5.37 -8.10 7.53
CA ILE A 25 5.13 -8.02 6.09
C ILE A 25 6.43 -7.73 5.32
N PRO A 26 6.59 -8.25 4.10
CA PRO A 26 7.72 -7.92 3.24
C PRO A 26 7.62 -6.46 2.77
N MET A 27 8.75 -5.76 2.69
CA MET A 27 8.79 -4.35 2.24
C MET A 27 8.42 -4.19 0.75
N SER A 28 8.56 -5.24 -0.06
CA SER A 28 8.12 -5.28 -1.47
C SER A 28 6.60 -5.18 -1.63
N ILE A 29 5.83 -5.29 -0.53
CA ILE A 29 4.37 -5.17 -0.56
C ILE A 29 3.89 -3.81 -1.10
N ALA A 30 4.73 -2.77 -1.00
CA ALA A 30 4.45 -1.45 -1.55
C ALA A 30 4.34 -1.46 -3.09
N GLU A 31 4.98 -2.40 -3.79
CA GLU A 31 4.86 -2.54 -5.25
C GLU A 31 3.43 -2.92 -5.65
N LYS A 32 2.77 -3.78 -4.85
CA LYS A 32 1.37 -4.15 -5.06
C LYS A 32 0.41 -2.97 -4.89
N PHE A 33 0.74 -2.03 -3.99
CA PHE A 33 -0.02 -0.79 -3.85
C PHE A 33 0.11 0.08 -5.11
N THR A 34 1.33 0.24 -5.63
CA THR A 34 1.55 1.01 -6.87
C THR A 34 0.81 0.39 -8.06
N GLN A 35 0.80 -0.95 -8.17
CA GLN A 35 0.01 -1.66 -9.18
C GLN A 35 -1.48 -1.34 -9.02
N TYR A 36 -2.04 -1.44 -7.81
CA TYR A 36 -3.45 -1.12 -7.56
C TYR A 36 -3.83 0.30 -7.99
N VAL A 37 -3.02 1.30 -7.65
CA VAL A 37 -3.29 2.71 -8.02
C VAL A 37 -3.15 2.96 -9.52
N THR A 38 -2.32 2.18 -10.21
CA THR A 38 -2.08 2.33 -11.66
C THR A 38 -3.12 1.58 -12.49
N GLU A 39 -3.54 0.39 -12.04
CA GLU A 39 -4.47 -0.48 -12.76
C GLU A 39 -5.93 -0.09 -12.55
N LYS A 40 -6.28 0.47 -11.38
CA LYS A 40 -7.64 0.89 -11.08
C LYS A 40 -7.88 2.34 -11.42
N ASP A 41 -8.98 2.60 -12.12
CA ASP A 41 -9.50 3.94 -12.32
C ASP A 41 -9.77 4.63 -10.97
N ASP A 42 -9.62 5.96 -10.96
CA ASP A 42 -9.80 6.78 -9.75
C ASP A 42 -11.21 6.64 -9.13
N ASN A 43 -12.21 6.23 -9.91
CA ASN A 43 -13.57 5.96 -9.43
C ASN A 43 -13.73 4.57 -8.75
N GLU A 44 -12.84 3.62 -9.03
CA GLU A 44 -12.87 2.26 -8.47
C GLU A 44 -11.93 2.09 -7.27
N GLN A 45 -11.04 3.05 -7.12
CA GLN A 45 -10.09 3.20 -6.03
C GLN A 45 -10.79 3.40 -4.69
N ARG A 46 -10.54 2.50 -3.73
CA ARG A 46 -11.10 2.56 -2.38
C ARG A 46 -9.98 2.82 -1.38
N PRO A 47 -10.16 3.74 -0.41
CA PRO A 47 -9.11 4.08 0.56
C PRO A 47 -8.70 2.89 1.43
N VAL A 48 -9.53 1.85 1.52
CA VAL A 48 -9.22 0.59 2.20
C VAL A 48 -9.50 -0.56 1.25
N PHE A 49 -8.53 -1.43 1.04
CA PHE A 49 -8.69 -2.64 0.25
C PHE A 49 -7.75 -3.75 0.72
N THR A 50 -8.14 -5.00 0.49
CA THR A 50 -7.31 -6.17 0.80
C THR A 50 -6.80 -6.77 -0.51
N ASN A 51 -5.51 -7.07 -0.56
CA ASN A 51 -4.93 -7.83 -1.66
C ASN A 51 -5.03 -9.32 -1.33
N ASP A 52 -5.95 -10.04 -1.98
CA ASP A 52 -6.28 -11.44 -1.67
C ASP A 52 -5.07 -12.38 -1.79
N GLU A 53 -4.14 -12.10 -2.71
CA GLU A 53 -2.93 -12.91 -2.90
C GLU A 53 -1.94 -12.81 -1.74
N SER A 54 -1.80 -11.62 -1.15
CA SER A 54 -0.86 -11.37 -0.06
C SER A 54 -1.51 -11.44 1.33
N GLY A 55 -2.84 -11.40 1.39
CA GLY A 55 -3.60 -11.29 2.64
C GLY A 55 -3.39 -9.96 3.37
N VAL A 56 -2.78 -8.97 2.73
CA VAL A 56 -2.47 -7.67 3.33
C VAL A 56 -3.57 -6.67 3.00
N THR A 57 -4.07 -5.99 4.04
CA THR A 57 -4.98 -4.85 3.89
C THR A 57 -4.18 -3.56 3.80
N PHE A 58 -4.40 -2.83 2.72
CA PHE A 58 -3.86 -1.50 2.49
C PHE A 58 -4.87 -0.44 2.93
N VAL A 59 -4.35 0.62 3.53
CA VAL A 59 -5.09 1.85 3.82
C VAL A 59 -4.28 3.00 3.24
N TYR A 60 -4.89 3.82 2.40
CA TYR A 60 -4.22 4.96 1.79
C TYR A 60 -5.10 6.20 1.71
N ILE A 61 -4.42 7.34 1.64
CA ILE A 61 -4.99 8.67 1.42
C ILE A 61 -4.14 9.36 0.33
N LYS A 62 -4.81 10.08 -0.58
CA LYS A 62 -4.18 10.92 -1.62
C LYS A 62 -4.12 12.37 -1.14
#